data_AF-A0A453EVH6-F1
#
_entry.id   AF-A0A453EVH6-F1
#
_cell.length_a   1.000
_cell.length_b   1.000
_cell.length_c   1.000
_cell.angle_alpha   90.00
_cell.angle_beta   90.00
_cell.angle_gamma   90.00
#
_symmetry.space_group_name_H-M   'P 1'
#
loop_
_entity.id
_entity.type
_entity.pdbx_description
1 polymer ?
#
loop_
_entity_poly.entity_id
_entity_poly.type
_entity_poly.pdbx_seq_one_letter_code
_entity_poly.pdbx_strand_id
1 'polypeptide(L)'
;MPGFQRVVSEAWNMNSGHVEPYQRLFHKLKRTGQKLRSWSKTLFSNSRVQLHMALKVILHLDLAQEQRGLSPEERDLWARLKRRIVGLAVLEKSRKRQNSRITNLKEGDANTRYFHLRVNHRRRKKNLIHRLKHNQGWVTSHEDKEKIVHSHFKNIAKKGPSRSIDVNWGLIPTPNCDLQGLDEAFTED
;
A
#
# COMPACT_ATOMS: atom_id res chain seq x y z
N MET A 1 10.76 16.74 -0.84
CA MET A 1 10.23 15.61 -0.04
C MET A 1 11.15 15.41 1.16
N PRO A 2 10.66 15.64 2.38
CA PRO A 2 11.44 15.37 3.60
C PRO A 2 11.97 13.93 3.58
N GLY A 3 13.26 13.73 3.91
CA GLY A 3 13.88 12.40 3.97
C GLY A 3 14.34 11.79 2.65
N PHE A 4 13.99 12.34 1.48
CA PHE A 4 14.45 11.82 0.18
C PHE A 4 15.98 11.82 0.06
N GLN A 5 16.59 12.99 0.30
CA GLN A 5 18.05 13.16 0.19
C GLN A 5 18.80 12.25 1.16
N ARG A 6 18.26 12.08 2.38
CA ARG A 6 18.81 11.18 3.39
C ARG A 6 18.86 9.73 2.88
N VAL A 7 17.74 9.22 2.38
CA VAL A 7 17.66 7.84 1.85
C VAL A 7 18.58 7.62 0.66
N VAL A 8 18.71 8.62 -0.22
CA VAL A 8 19.63 8.56 -1.36
C VAL A 8 21.08 8.53 -0.89
N SER A 9 21.46 9.46 0.00
CA SER A 9 22.82 9.57 0.54
C SER A 9 23.24 8.29 1.28
N GLU A 10 22.40 7.80 2.19
CA GLU A 10 22.63 6.55 2.91
C GLU A 10 22.81 5.36 1.96
N ALA A 11 21.92 5.21 0.97
CA ALA A 11 22.00 4.10 0.03
C ALA A 11 23.20 4.19 -0.93
N TRP A 12 23.58 5.41 -1.33
CA TRP A 12 24.66 5.67 -2.28
C TRP A 12 26.06 5.53 -1.67
N ASN A 13 26.19 5.85 -0.38
CA ASN A 13 27.45 5.79 0.36
C ASN A 13 27.74 4.40 0.95
N MET A 14 26.78 3.46 0.93
CA MET A 14 27.04 2.08 1.31
C MET A 14 28.11 1.45 0.40
N ASN A 15 29.12 0.85 1.02
CA ASN A 15 30.23 0.25 0.28
C ASN A 15 29.74 -0.89 -0.63
N SER A 16 30.36 -1.00 -1.80
CA SER A 16 30.15 -2.07 -2.76
C SER A 16 31.41 -2.91 -2.75
N GLY A 17 31.34 -4.20 -2.40
CA GLY A 17 32.49 -5.11 -2.40
C GLY A 17 33.04 -5.45 -3.80
N HIS A 18 32.74 -4.62 -4.80
CA HIS A 18 33.19 -4.77 -6.18
C HIS A 18 34.39 -3.86 -6.42
N VAL A 19 35.38 -4.37 -7.16
CA VAL A 19 36.60 -3.63 -7.48
C VAL A 19 36.39 -2.79 -8.75
N GLU A 20 35.69 -3.36 -9.73
CA GLU A 20 35.47 -2.76 -11.05
C GLU A 20 34.54 -1.53 -10.99
N PRO A 21 34.95 -0.37 -11.53
CA PRO A 21 34.17 0.86 -11.47
C PRO A 21 32.74 0.75 -12.01
N TYR A 22 32.54 0.01 -13.12
CA TYR A 22 31.22 -0.15 -13.72
C TYR A 22 30.29 -0.99 -12.83
N GLN A 23 30.82 -2.03 -12.16
CA GLN A 23 30.06 -2.84 -11.22
C GLN A 23 29.69 -2.03 -9.98
N ARG A 24 30.63 -1.24 -9.45
CA ARG A 24 30.37 -0.32 -8.33
C ARG A 24 29.23 0.63 -8.65
N LEU A 25 29.26 1.27 -9.82
CA LEU A 25 28.20 2.18 -10.27
C LEU A 25 26.85 1.46 -10.42
N PHE A 26 26.84 0.31 -11.11
CA PHE A 26 25.62 -0.49 -11.30
C PHE A 26 24.99 -0.89 -9.95
N HIS A 27 25.79 -1.38 -9.02
CA HIS A 27 25.31 -1.80 -7.70
C HIS A 27 24.84 -0.63 -6.84
N LYS A 28 25.53 0.52 -6.89
CA LYS A 28 25.05 1.76 -6.24
C LYS A 28 23.68 2.16 -6.77
N LEU A 29 23.51 2.27 -8.09
CA LEU A 29 22.23 2.61 -8.72
C LEU A 29 21.13 1.60 -8.36
N LYS A 30 21.42 0.30 -8.47
CA LYS A 30 20.49 -0.78 -8.11
C LYS A 30 20.04 -0.69 -6.66
N ARG A 31 20.98 -0.50 -5.73
CA ARG A 31 20.73 -0.40 -4.29
C ARG A 31 19.93 0.85 -3.94
N THR A 32 20.31 2.01 -4.46
CA THR A 32 19.56 3.25 -4.28
C THR A 32 18.14 3.12 -4.82
N GLY A 33 17.97 2.50 -6.00
CA GLY A 33 16.64 2.19 -6.55
C GLY A 33 15.81 1.27 -5.64
N GLN A 34 16.41 0.24 -5.06
CA GLN A 34 15.73 -0.66 -4.12
C GLN A 34 15.33 0.05 -2.81
N LYS A 35 16.23 0.84 -2.21
CA LYS A 35 15.98 1.59 -0.98
C LYS A 35 14.94 2.69 -1.19
N LEU A 36 14.99 3.40 -2.31
CA LEU A 36 13.94 4.34 -2.70
C LEU A 36 12.59 3.65 -2.90
N ARG A 37 12.58 2.44 -3.48
CA ARG A 37 11.35 1.67 -3.66
C ARG A 37 10.76 1.24 -2.31
N SER A 38 11.56 0.77 -1.36
CA SER A 38 11.07 0.44 -0.01
C SER A 38 10.59 1.67 0.74
N TRP A 39 11.34 2.77 0.70
CA TRP A 39 10.96 4.03 1.33
C TRP A 39 9.69 4.63 0.72
N SER A 40 9.53 4.56 -0.60
CA SER A 40 8.29 4.99 -1.24
C SER A 40 7.09 4.17 -0.76
N LYS A 41 7.25 2.87 -0.50
CA LYS A 41 6.17 2.03 0.03
C LYS A 41 5.74 2.49 1.43
N THR A 42 6.66 2.92 2.29
CA THR A 42 6.29 3.38 3.64
C THR A 42 5.56 4.73 3.63
N LEU A 43 5.91 5.61 2.69
CA LEU A 43 5.21 6.89 2.52
C LEU A 43 3.80 6.74 1.90
N PHE A 44 3.64 5.77 1.00
CA PHE A 44 2.45 5.67 0.15
C PHE A 44 1.60 4.41 0.38
N SER A 45 1.94 3.55 1.33
CA SER A 45 1.14 2.36 1.68
C SER A 45 -0.26 2.76 2.13
N ASN A 46 -0.35 3.81 2.95
CA ASN A 46 -1.60 4.24 3.57
C ASN A 46 -2.16 5.54 2.99
N SER A 47 -1.54 6.13 1.96
CA SER A 47 -1.96 7.45 1.47
C SER A 47 -3.40 7.48 0.94
N ARG A 48 -3.87 6.37 0.35
CA ARG A 48 -5.27 6.23 -0.08
C ARG A 48 -6.24 6.11 1.08
N VAL A 49 -5.87 5.35 2.11
CA VAL A 49 -6.68 5.17 3.32
C VAL A 49 -6.77 6.51 4.06
N GLN A 50 -5.64 7.21 4.22
CA GLN A 50 -5.59 8.55 4.80
C GLN A 50 -6.42 9.56 4.00
N LEU A 51 -6.37 9.51 2.67
CA LEU A 51 -7.21 10.37 1.82
C LEU A 51 -8.70 10.09 2.02
N HIS A 52 -9.10 8.81 2.05
CA HIS A 52 -10.48 8.42 2.27
C HIS A 52 -10.99 8.80 3.66
N MET A 53 -10.18 8.58 4.70
CA MET A 53 -10.49 9.00 6.07
C MET A 53 -10.64 10.52 6.17
N ALA A 54 -9.71 11.29 5.60
CA ALA A 54 -9.78 12.74 5.60
C ALA A 54 -11.06 13.26 4.89
N LEU A 55 -11.43 12.66 3.75
CA LEU A 55 -12.67 13.00 3.04
C LEU A 55 -13.92 12.65 3.86
N LYS A 56 -13.93 11.50 4.56
CA LYS A 56 -15.03 11.12 5.45
C LYS A 56 -15.19 12.11 6.60
N VAL A 57 -14.11 12.53 7.25
CA VAL A 57 -14.17 13.49 8.36
C VAL A 57 -14.67 14.85 7.87
N ILE A 58 -14.19 15.32 6.72
CA ILE A 58 -14.70 16.57 6.11
C ILE A 58 -16.20 16.46 5.83
N LEU A 59 -16.68 15.35 5.25
CA LEU A 59 -18.11 15.16 5.00
C LEU A 59 -18.94 15.26 6.29
N HIS A 60 -18.48 14.67 7.41
CA HIS A 60 -19.19 14.77 8.68
C HIS A 60 -19.20 16.20 9.23
N LEU A 61 -18.09 16.92 9.09
CA LEU A 61 -18.00 18.34 9.49
C LEU A 61 -18.91 19.22 8.62
N ASP A 62 -18.97 18.97 7.32
CA ASP A 62 -19.83 19.70 6.39
C ASP A 62 -21.32 19.46 6.75
N LEU A 63 -21.72 18.20 7.04
CA LEU A 63 -23.08 17.88 7.52
C LEU A 63 -23.39 18.49 8.89
N ALA A 64 -22.42 18.50 9.81
CA ALA A 64 -22.59 19.15 11.11
C ALA A 64 -22.80 20.66 10.96
N GLN A 65 -22.11 21.29 9.99
CA GLN A 65 -22.22 22.72 9.70
C GLN A 65 -23.62 23.12 9.18
N GLU A 66 -24.34 22.19 8.52
CA GLU A 66 -25.73 22.41 8.07
C GLU A 66 -26.71 22.46 9.25
N GLN A 67 -26.39 21.79 10.37
CA GLN A 67 -27.27 21.69 11.54
C GLN A 67 -26.89 22.65 12.66
N ARG A 68 -25.59 22.92 12.84
CA ARG A 68 -25.05 23.78 13.90
C ARG A 68 -23.79 24.51 13.44
N GLY A 69 -23.42 25.58 14.15
CA GLY A 69 -22.09 26.18 13.99
C GLY A 69 -20.98 25.20 14.38
N LEU A 70 -19.89 25.19 13.60
CA LEU A 70 -18.67 24.45 13.95
C LEU A 70 -17.89 25.16 15.06
N SER A 71 -17.33 24.38 15.99
CA SER A 71 -16.43 24.90 17.02
C SER A 71 -15.11 25.43 16.40
N PRO A 72 -14.34 26.26 17.11
CA PRO A 72 -13.03 26.71 16.65
C PRO A 72 -12.09 25.54 16.30
N GLU A 73 -12.09 24.49 17.10
CA GLU A 73 -11.25 23.30 16.93
C GLU A 73 -11.65 22.51 15.69
N GLU A 74 -12.96 22.37 15.46
CA GLU A 74 -13.52 21.70 14.27
C GLU A 74 -13.18 22.46 12.98
N ARG A 75 -13.25 23.80 12.99
CA ARG A 75 -12.86 24.63 11.84
C ARG A 75 -11.38 24.51 11.53
N ASP A 76 -10.54 24.49 12.56
CA ASP A 76 -9.09 24.32 12.39
C ASP A 76 -8.74 22.91 11.87
N LEU A 77 -9.40 21.87 12.40
CA LEU A 77 -9.30 20.52 11.85
C LEU A 77 -9.72 20.46 10.39
N TRP A 78 -10.86 21.05 10.03
CA TRP A 78 -11.35 21.12 8.65
C TRP A 78 -10.34 21.81 7.72
N ALA A 79 -9.78 22.95 8.14
CA ALA A 79 -8.77 23.68 7.38
C ALA A 79 -7.47 22.87 7.20
N ARG A 80 -7.02 22.15 8.22
CA ARG A 80 -5.88 21.22 8.13
C ARG A 80 -6.15 20.08 7.15
N LEU A 81 -7.33 19.45 7.24
CA LEU A 81 -7.70 18.33 6.38
C LEU A 81 -7.81 18.75 4.91
N LYS A 82 -8.41 19.92 4.62
CA LYS A 82 -8.47 20.46 3.24
C LYS A 82 -7.07 20.66 2.65
N ARG A 83 -6.14 21.26 3.40
CA ARG A 83 -4.74 21.40 2.97
C ARG A 83 -4.07 20.04 2.74
N ARG A 84 -4.30 19.08 3.63
CA ARG A 84 -3.73 17.73 3.53
C ARG A 84 -4.22 16.99 2.29
N ILE A 85 -5.52 17.09 1.98
CA ILE A 85 -6.13 16.45 0.80
C ILE A 85 -5.52 16.99 -0.49
N VAL A 86 -5.35 18.31 -0.61
CA VAL A 86 -4.71 18.93 -1.77
C VAL A 86 -3.31 18.36 -1.98
N GLY A 87 -2.51 18.27 -0.91
CA GLY A 87 -1.18 17.65 -0.97
C GLY A 87 -1.21 16.18 -1.41
N LEU A 88 -2.11 15.37 -0.85
CA LEU A 88 -2.28 13.97 -1.23
C LEU A 88 -2.73 13.80 -2.68
N ALA A 89 -3.63 14.67 -3.18
CA ALA A 89 -4.12 14.65 -4.55
C ALA A 89 -3.01 14.95 -5.56
N VAL A 90 -2.17 15.96 -5.30
CA VAL A 90 -0.99 16.29 -6.14
C VAL A 90 -0.04 15.10 -6.22
N LEU A 91 0.18 14.40 -5.11
CA LEU A 91 1.04 13.21 -5.08
C LEU A 91 0.46 12.05 -5.87
N GLU A 92 -0.83 11.76 -5.71
CA GLU A 92 -1.49 10.69 -6.48
C GLU A 92 -1.51 11.01 -7.98
N LYS A 93 -1.68 12.28 -8.36
CA LYS A 93 -1.56 12.76 -9.75
C LYS A 93 -0.16 12.51 -10.31
N SER A 94 0.90 12.91 -9.60
CA SER A 94 2.28 12.68 -10.02
C SER A 94 2.58 11.18 -10.20
N ARG A 95 2.10 10.34 -9.28
CA ARG A 95 2.24 8.89 -9.36
C ARG A 95 1.50 8.29 -10.55
N LYS A 96 0.25 8.70 -10.79
CA LYS A 96 -0.52 8.28 -11.96
C LYS A 96 0.21 8.64 -13.25
N ARG A 97 0.76 9.86 -13.35
CA ARG A 97 1.58 10.30 -14.49
C ARG A 97 2.79 9.39 -14.69
N GLN A 98 3.59 9.15 -13.65
CA GLN A 98 4.74 8.24 -13.73
C GLN A 98 4.36 6.82 -14.16
N ASN A 99 3.29 6.25 -13.57
CA ASN A 99 2.83 4.90 -13.89
C ASN A 99 2.30 4.76 -15.32
N SER A 100 1.66 5.80 -15.84
CA SER A 100 1.08 5.82 -17.18
C SER A 100 2.14 5.82 -18.30
N ARG A 101 3.38 6.25 -17.99
CA ARG A 101 4.49 6.46 -18.94
C ARG A 101 4.07 7.25 -20.20
N ILE A 102 3.10 8.17 -20.05
CA ILE A 102 2.68 9.09 -21.10
C ILE A 102 3.58 10.32 -21.02
N THR A 103 4.47 10.46 -22.00
CA THR A 103 5.38 11.62 -22.12
C THR A 103 4.73 12.78 -22.87
N ASN A 104 3.89 12.48 -23.88
CA ASN A 104 3.14 13.47 -24.64
C ASN A 104 1.70 13.61 -24.13
N LEU A 105 1.46 14.63 -23.32
CA LEU A 105 0.14 15.10 -22.96
C LEU A 105 -0.08 16.41 -23.72
N LYS A 106 -0.38 16.33 -25.01
CA LYS A 106 -0.67 17.53 -25.82
C LYS A 106 -1.91 18.29 -25.29
N GLU A 107 -2.76 17.61 -24.51
CA GLU A 107 -3.99 18.14 -23.89
C GLU A 107 -3.89 18.41 -22.37
N GLY A 108 -2.69 18.35 -21.77
CA GLY A 108 -2.54 18.74 -20.35
C GLY A 108 -3.41 17.93 -19.36
N ASP A 109 -3.90 18.60 -18.31
CA ASP A 109 -4.49 18.03 -17.07
C ASP A 109 -5.87 17.35 -17.23
N ALA A 110 -6.29 17.05 -18.45
CA ALA A 110 -7.58 16.42 -18.68
C ALA A 110 -7.56 14.98 -18.13
N ASN A 111 -8.42 14.70 -17.15
CA ASN A 111 -8.68 13.35 -16.62
C ASN A 111 -9.45 12.51 -17.65
N THR A 112 -8.86 12.32 -18.83
CA THR A 112 -9.55 11.75 -19.99
C THR A 112 -9.77 10.24 -19.82
N ARG A 113 -10.83 9.76 -20.46
CA ARG A 113 -11.09 8.32 -20.63
C ARG A 113 -9.86 7.59 -21.20
N TYR A 114 -9.12 8.23 -22.11
CA TYR A 114 -7.88 7.70 -22.68
C TYR A 114 -6.80 7.40 -21.63
N PHE A 115 -6.59 8.30 -20.66
CA PHE A 115 -5.62 8.10 -19.59
C PHE A 115 -5.96 6.88 -18.72
N HIS A 116 -7.22 6.78 -18.30
CA HIS A 116 -7.72 5.64 -17.54
C HIS A 116 -7.61 4.33 -18.33
N LEU A 117 -7.95 4.34 -19.62
CA LEU A 117 -7.79 3.18 -20.49
C LEU A 117 -6.33 2.75 -20.61
N ARG A 118 -5.38 3.67 -20.76
CA ARG A 118 -3.96 3.34 -20.88
C ARG A 118 -3.37 2.77 -19.59
N VAL A 119 -3.71 3.36 -18.44
CA VAL A 119 -3.32 2.86 -17.10
C VAL A 119 -3.91 1.47 -16.87
N ASN A 120 -5.20 1.29 -17.14
CA ASN A 120 -5.88 0.00 -16.98
C ASN A 120 -5.33 -1.04 -17.96
N HIS A 121 -5.07 -0.69 -19.22
CA HIS A 121 -4.47 -1.59 -20.21
C HIS A 121 -3.08 -2.06 -19.77
N ARG A 122 -2.22 -1.17 -19.27
CA ARG A 122 -0.90 -1.55 -18.71
C ARG A 122 -1.04 -2.49 -17.51
N ARG A 123 -1.96 -2.19 -16.57
CA ARG A 123 -2.23 -3.05 -15.42
C ARG A 123 -2.71 -4.43 -15.86
N ARG A 124 -3.67 -4.50 -16.78
CA ARG A 124 -4.19 -5.75 -17.33
C ARG A 124 -3.11 -6.53 -18.08
N LYS A 125 -2.38 -5.92 -19.03
CA LYS A 125 -1.32 -6.60 -19.79
C LYS A 125 -0.18 -7.11 -18.90
N LYS A 126 0.24 -6.36 -17.88
CA LYS A 126 1.32 -6.80 -16.98
C LYS A 126 0.89 -7.83 -15.95
N ASN A 127 -0.40 -7.85 -15.59
CA ASN A 127 -0.95 -8.81 -14.63
C ASN A 127 -1.73 -9.94 -15.31
N LEU A 128 -1.70 -10.03 -16.65
CA LEU A 128 -2.34 -11.09 -17.40
C LEU A 128 -1.42 -12.30 -17.42
N ILE A 129 -1.86 -13.38 -16.79
CA ILE A 129 -1.23 -14.68 -16.92
C ILE A 129 -1.66 -15.24 -18.28
N HIS A 130 -0.78 -15.15 -19.28
CA HIS A 130 -1.06 -15.59 -20.66
C HIS A 130 -1.27 -17.10 -20.76
N ARG A 131 -0.46 -17.88 -20.04
CA ARG A 131 -0.59 -19.33 -19.95
C ARG A 131 -0.14 -19.81 -18.58
N LEU A 132 -0.75 -20.88 -18.10
CA LEU A 132 -0.37 -21.55 -16.85
C LEU A 132 0.08 -22.97 -17.20
N LYS A 133 1.24 -23.39 -16.71
CA LYS A 133 1.70 -24.77 -16.89
C LYS A 133 1.05 -25.62 -15.81
N HIS A 134 0.27 -26.62 -16.20
CA HIS A 134 -0.35 -27.56 -15.29
C HIS A 134 -0.12 -28.97 -15.81
N ASN A 135 0.43 -29.85 -14.96
CA ASN A 135 0.94 -31.15 -15.36
C ASN A 135 1.96 -31.02 -16.53
N GLN A 136 1.61 -31.53 -17.71
CA GLN A 136 2.43 -31.49 -18.93
C GLN A 136 1.89 -30.52 -20.00
N GLY A 137 0.76 -29.84 -19.74
CA GLY A 137 0.09 -28.98 -20.70
C GLY A 137 0.19 -27.49 -20.38
N TRP A 138 -0.01 -26.65 -21.40
CA TRP A 138 -0.20 -25.21 -21.26
C TRP A 138 -1.68 -24.87 -21.32
N VAL A 139 -2.16 -24.19 -20.29
CA VAL A 139 -3.55 -23.74 -20.19
C VAL A 139 -3.65 -22.26 -20.50
N THR A 140 -4.44 -21.91 -21.51
CA THR A 140 -4.59 -20.53 -22.02
C THR A 140 -5.97 -19.94 -21.70
N SER A 141 -7.01 -20.76 -21.55
CA SER A 141 -8.36 -20.34 -21.14
C SER A 141 -8.37 -19.71 -19.74
N HIS A 142 -9.23 -18.71 -19.53
CA HIS A 142 -9.33 -18.03 -18.24
C HIS A 142 -10.00 -18.91 -17.18
N GLU A 143 -11.10 -19.57 -17.54
CA GLU A 143 -11.86 -20.46 -16.64
C GLU A 143 -11.00 -21.63 -16.15
N ASP A 144 -10.19 -22.21 -17.04
CA ASP A 144 -9.31 -23.32 -16.67
C ASP A 144 -8.18 -22.85 -15.73
N LYS A 145 -7.62 -21.65 -15.97
CA LYS A 145 -6.64 -21.06 -15.05
C LYS A 145 -7.24 -20.81 -13.67
N GLU A 146 -8.47 -20.29 -13.62
CA GLU A 146 -9.18 -20.06 -12.36
C GLU A 146 -9.40 -21.36 -11.60
N LYS A 147 -9.92 -22.40 -12.27
CA LYS A 147 -10.15 -23.73 -11.69
C LYS A 147 -8.86 -24.34 -11.13
N ILE A 148 -7.76 -24.24 -11.87
CA ILE A 148 -6.45 -24.78 -11.45
C ILE A 148 -5.90 -24.03 -10.24
N VAL A 149 -5.95 -22.70 -10.26
CA VAL A 149 -5.48 -21.88 -9.13
C VAL A 149 -6.33 -22.16 -7.89
N HIS A 150 -7.65 -22.18 -8.04
CA HIS A 150 -8.57 -22.46 -6.96
C HIS A 150 -8.36 -23.86 -6.37
N SER A 151 -8.26 -24.90 -7.20
CA SER A 151 -8.04 -26.28 -6.72
C SER A 151 -6.70 -26.44 -6.00
N HIS A 152 -5.63 -25.84 -6.52
CA HIS A 152 -4.31 -25.88 -5.93
C HIS A 152 -4.31 -25.26 -4.52
N PHE A 153 -4.80 -24.02 -4.38
CA PHE A 153 -4.81 -23.35 -3.09
C PHE A 153 -5.85 -23.94 -2.12
N LYS A 154 -6.99 -24.44 -2.62
CA LYS A 154 -7.94 -25.20 -1.79
C LYS A 154 -7.30 -26.46 -1.19
N ASN A 155 -6.45 -27.14 -1.95
CA ASN A 155 -5.76 -28.34 -1.48
C ASN A 155 -4.64 -28.02 -0.47
N ILE A 156 -3.90 -26.93 -0.69
CA ILE A 156 -2.84 -26.49 0.23
C ILE A 156 -3.43 -25.92 1.53
N ALA A 157 -4.53 -25.17 1.44
CA ALA A 157 -5.18 -24.54 2.58
C ALA A 157 -6.05 -25.51 3.41
N LYS A 158 -5.97 -26.83 3.15
CA LYS A 158 -6.63 -27.81 4.02
C LYS A 158 -6.04 -27.69 5.42
N LYS A 159 -6.92 -27.61 6.43
CA LYS A 159 -6.57 -27.75 7.84
C LYS A 159 -5.74 -29.03 7.97
N GLY A 160 -4.59 -28.96 8.65
CA GLY A 160 -3.76 -30.14 8.90
C GLY A 160 -4.58 -31.28 9.52
N PRO A 161 -4.05 -32.53 9.53
CA PRO A 161 -4.74 -33.64 10.17
C PRO A 161 -5.18 -33.25 11.58
N SER A 162 -6.36 -33.73 12.00
CA SER A 162 -6.84 -33.58 13.37
C SER A 162 -5.73 -34.01 14.31
N ARG A 163 -5.15 -33.06 15.03
CA ARG A 163 -4.08 -33.36 15.98
C ARG A 163 -4.70 -34.23 17.09
N SER A 164 -4.08 -35.38 17.37
CA SER A 164 -4.47 -36.22 18.51
C SER A 164 -4.03 -35.62 19.85
N ILE A 165 -3.13 -34.63 19.80
CA ILE A 165 -2.58 -33.92 20.95
C ILE A 165 -2.91 -32.44 20.74
N ASP A 166 -3.70 -31.90 21.65
CA ASP A 166 -3.95 -30.47 21.74
C ASP A 166 -3.19 -29.90 22.95
N VAL A 167 -3.02 -28.59 23.00
CA VAL A 167 -2.47 -27.91 24.16
C VAL A 167 -3.43 -28.12 25.32
N ASN A 168 -2.94 -28.69 26.42
CA ASN A 168 -3.72 -28.76 27.66
C ASN A 168 -3.74 -27.35 28.27
N TRP A 169 -4.74 -26.56 27.87
CA TRP A 169 -4.90 -25.18 28.33
C TRP A 169 -5.04 -25.05 29.84
N GLY A 170 -5.42 -26.13 30.55
CA GLY A 170 -5.48 -26.17 32.01
C GLY A 170 -4.13 -26.37 32.72
N LEU A 171 -3.07 -26.75 31.99
CA LEU A 171 -1.69 -26.84 32.51
C LEU A 171 -0.85 -25.60 32.19
N ILE A 172 -1.36 -24.70 31.36
CA ILE A 172 -0.70 -23.41 31.14
C ILE A 172 -0.91 -22.60 32.42
N PRO A 173 0.15 -22.20 33.14
CA PRO A 173 0.00 -21.30 34.27
C PRO A 173 -0.53 -19.98 33.71
N THR A 174 -1.84 -19.75 33.85
CA THR A 174 -2.39 -18.42 33.65
C THR A 174 -1.91 -17.60 34.84
N PRO A 175 -1.11 -16.54 34.65
CA PRO A 175 -0.86 -15.61 35.73
C PRO A 175 -2.23 -15.14 36.25
N ASN A 176 -2.40 -15.09 37.57
CA ASN A 176 -3.59 -14.52 38.18
C ASN A 176 -3.50 -13.01 37.96
N CYS A 177 -3.84 -12.57 36.76
CA CYS A 177 -3.90 -11.17 36.40
C CYS A 177 -5.18 -10.62 37.00
N ASP A 178 -5.04 -9.64 37.89
CA ASP A 178 -6.16 -8.83 38.33
C ASP A 178 -6.65 -8.02 37.12
N LEU A 179 -7.83 -8.39 36.63
CA LEU A 179 -8.45 -7.78 35.45
C LEU A 179 -9.38 -6.62 35.82
N GLN A 180 -9.46 -6.23 37.10
CA GLN A 180 -10.38 -5.18 37.56
C GLN A 180 -10.09 -3.80 36.93
N GLY A 181 -8.86 -3.56 36.47
CA GLY A 181 -8.46 -2.31 35.81
C GLY A 181 -8.63 -2.29 34.28
N LEU A 182 -9.13 -3.36 33.64
CA LEU A 182 -9.30 -3.40 32.18
C LEU A 182 -10.47 -2.55 31.67
N ASP A 183 -11.44 -2.27 32.54
CA ASP A 183 -12.58 -1.40 32.26
C ASP A 183 -12.30 0.08 32.60
N GLU A 184 -11.15 0.38 33.21
CA GLU A 184 -10.76 1.75 33.50
C GLU A 184 -10.32 2.47 32.23
N ALA A 185 -10.79 3.71 32.05
CA ALA A 185 -10.38 4.54 30.93
C ALA A 185 -8.88 4.88 31.08
N PHE A 186 -8.10 4.61 30.04
CA PHE A 186 -6.69 5.03 30.00
C PHE A 186 -6.58 6.54 30.26
N THR A 187 -5.86 6.92 31.31
CA THR A 187 -5.50 8.31 31.57
C THR A 187 -4.28 8.67 30.73
N GLU A 188 -4.39 9.72 29.91
CA GLU A 188 -3.27 10.28 29.14
C GLU A 188 -2.42 11.18 30.05
N ASP A 189 -1.21 10.73 30.38
CA ASP A 189 -0.07 11.61 30.72
C ASP A 189 0.94 11.59 29.55
#